data_AF-A0AAW1K526-F1
#
_entry.id   AF-A0AAW1K526-F1
#
_cell.length_a   1.000
_cell.length_b   1.000
_cell.length_c   1.000
_cell.angle_alpha   90.00
_cell.angle_beta   90.00
_cell.angle_gamma   90.00
#
_symmetry.space_group_name_H-M   'P 1'
#
loop_
_entity.id
_entity.type
_entity.pdbx_description
1 polymer ?
#
loop_
_entity_poly.entity_id
_entity_poly.type
_entity_poly.pdbx_seq_one_letter_code
_entity_poly.pdbx_strand_id
1 'polypeptide(L)'
;MRSIEYWHTTLVGTVLGTKSSLAQIESFVLKYWTHITAPEILNFAKGWCYFKFACVEDLQKIRSDIFNFNGYPLVFKPWSPIVIDKLSASHFLV
;
A
#
# COMPACT_ATOMS: atom_id res chain seq x y z
N MET A 1 20.13 -3.76 -11.13
CA MET A 1 20.09 -4.12 -9.69
C MET A 1 19.65 -2.98 -8.76
N ARG A 2 19.95 -1.70 -9.04
CA ARG A 2 19.58 -0.57 -8.14
C ARG A 2 18.08 -0.33 -7.92
N SER A 3 17.20 -0.78 -8.80
CA SER A 3 15.75 -0.51 -8.67
C SER A 3 15.06 -1.38 -7.62
N ILE A 4 15.47 -2.64 -7.42
CA ILE A 4 14.82 -3.55 -6.46
C ILE A 4 15.12 -3.12 -5.03
N GLU A 5 16.37 -2.72 -4.77
CA GLU A 5 16.77 -2.15 -3.47
C GLU A 5 15.99 -0.87 -3.16
N TYR A 6 15.66 -0.04 -4.16
CA TYR A 6 14.83 1.13 -3.90
C TYR A 6 13.45 0.77 -3.34
N TRP A 7 12.86 -0.37 -3.70
CA TRP A 7 11.50 -0.74 -3.28
C TRP A 7 11.42 -1.73 -2.11
N HIS A 8 12.55 -2.06 -1.46
CA HIS A 8 12.58 -3.07 -0.40
C HIS A 8 11.75 -2.72 0.85
N THR A 9 11.54 -1.43 1.11
CA THR A 9 10.63 -0.92 2.17
C THR A 9 9.28 -0.48 1.61
N THR A 10 8.77 -1.12 0.56
CA THR A 10 7.49 -0.75 -0.05
C THR A 10 6.45 -1.84 0.04
N LEU A 11 5.25 -1.47 0.48
CA LEU A 11 4.04 -2.28 0.33
C LEU A 11 3.18 -1.73 -0.82
N VAL A 12 2.55 -2.62 -1.56
CA VAL A 12 1.48 -2.28 -2.49
C VAL A 12 0.16 -2.58 -1.79
N GLY A 13 -0.70 -1.58 -1.64
CA GLY A 13 -1.98 -1.71 -0.96
C GLY A 13 -3.17 -1.43 -1.88
N THR A 14 -4.29 -2.08 -1.60
CA THR A 14 -5.60 -1.80 -2.23
C THR A 14 -6.71 -1.92 -1.21
N VAL A 15 -7.73 -1.09 -1.37
CA VAL A 15 -8.99 -1.25 -0.66
C VAL A 15 -9.89 -2.15 -1.49
N LEU A 16 -10.42 -3.22 -0.91
CA LEU A 16 -11.31 -4.16 -1.60
C LEU A 16 -12.76 -3.70 -1.50
N GLY A 17 -13.50 -3.80 -2.60
CA GLY A 17 -14.95 -3.53 -2.62
C GLY A 17 -15.35 -2.06 -2.69
N THR A 18 -14.40 -1.12 -2.75
CA THR A 18 -14.70 0.30 -2.99
C THR A 18 -13.55 1.02 -3.69
N LYS A 19 -13.85 2.15 -4.33
CA LYS A 19 -12.84 3.09 -4.83
C LYS A 19 -12.56 4.11 -3.72
N SER A 20 -11.29 4.27 -3.38
CA SER A 20 -10.84 5.29 -2.43
C SER A 20 -10.09 6.39 -3.17
N SER A 21 -10.10 7.61 -2.66
CA SER A 21 -9.21 8.66 -3.14
C SER A 21 -7.90 8.66 -2.34
N LEU A 22 -6.84 9.22 -2.93
CA LEU A 22 -5.56 9.42 -2.24
C LEU A 22 -5.74 10.14 -0.89
N ALA A 23 -6.53 11.23 -0.88
CA ALA A 23 -6.79 11.99 0.34
C ALA A 23 -7.47 11.17 1.46
N GLN A 24 -8.35 10.22 1.11
CA GLN A 24 -8.97 9.35 2.10
C GLN A 24 -7.96 8.33 2.66
N ILE A 25 -7.08 7.80 1.82
CA ILE A 25 -5.99 6.90 2.23
C ILE A 25 -4.98 7.64 3.13
N GLU A 26 -4.56 8.84 2.75
CA GLU A 26 -3.68 9.70 3.56
C GLU A 26 -4.29 9.99 4.93
N SER A 27 -5.56 10.39 4.96
CA SER A 27 -6.28 10.65 6.21
C SER A 27 -6.37 9.40 7.09
N PHE A 28 -6.58 8.23 6.50
CA PHE A 28 -6.60 6.97 7.21
C PHE A 28 -5.22 6.65 7.83
N VAL A 29 -4.15 6.74 7.03
CA VAL A 29 -2.78 6.48 7.50
C VAL A 29 -2.41 7.42 8.65
N LEU A 30 -2.64 8.72 8.51
CA LEU A 30 -2.35 9.70 9.56
C LEU A 30 -3.13 9.44 10.84
N LYS A 31 -4.37 8.97 10.72
CA LYS A 31 -5.25 8.71 11.88
C LYS A 31 -4.91 7.42 12.61
N TYR A 32 -4.61 6.34 11.90
CA TYR A 32 -4.53 5.00 12.49
C TYR A 32 -3.11 4.44 12.58
N TRP A 33 -2.15 4.95 11.82
CA TRP A 33 -0.76 4.49 11.83
C TRP A 33 0.14 5.37 12.70
N THR A 34 -0.36 5.75 13.88
CA THR A 34 0.34 6.67 14.80
C THR A 34 1.56 6.06 15.50
N HIS A 35 1.73 4.74 15.42
CA HIS A 35 2.80 3.97 16.07
C HIS A 35 4.00 3.71 15.15
N ILE A 36 3.98 4.26 13.92
CA ILE A 36 5.07 4.21 12.94
C ILE A 36 5.32 5.60 12.36
N THR A 37 6.45 5.77 11.68
CA THR A 37 6.64 6.95 10.83
C THR A 37 5.68 6.84 9.64
N ALA A 38 4.91 7.91 9.38
CA ALA A 38 3.96 7.93 8.27
C ALA A 38 4.70 7.63 6.94
N PRO A 39 4.30 6.58 6.20
CA PRO A 39 4.95 6.25 4.94
C PRO A 39 4.57 7.26 3.87
N GLU A 40 5.48 7.42 2.90
CA GLU A 40 5.19 8.16 1.68
C GLU A 40 4.23 7.34 0.81
N ILE A 41 3.09 7.93 0.45
CA ILE A 41 2.12 7.29 -0.44
C ILE A 41 2.44 7.69 -1.87
N LEU A 42 3.01 6.76 -2.62
CA LEU A 42 3.40 6.94 -4.01
C LEU A 42 2.32 6.38 -4.94
N ASN A 43 2.09 7.09 -6.05
CA ASN A 43 1.39 6.64 -7.26
C ASN A 43 0.05 5.92 -7.00
N PHE A 44 -1.04 6.68 -6.90
CA PHE A 44 -2.40 6.16 -6.86
C PHE A 44 -2.89 5.88 -8.29
N ALA A 45 -2.80 4.65 -8.76
CA ALA A 45 -3.26 4.27 -10.09
C ALA A 45 -4.12 3.01 -10.04
N LYS A 46 -5.31 3.08 -10.67
CA LYS A 46 -6.24 1.94 -10.79
C LYS A 46 -6.65 1.30 -9.45
N GLY A 47 -6.74 2.08 -8.37
CA GLY A 47 -7.14 1.59 -7.05
C GLY A 47 -6.01 1.02 -6.19
N TRP A 48 -4.77 1.02 -6.70
CA TRP A 48 -3.59 0.59 -5.97
C TRP A 48 -2.77 1.80 -5.51
N CYS A 49 -2.16 1.67 -4.33
CA CYS A 49 -1.22 2.64 -3.77
C CYS A 49 0.09 1.96 -3.39
N TYR A 50 1.18 2.68 -3.47
CA TYR A 50 2.47 2.24 -2.95
C TYR A 50 2.72 2.97 -1.64
N PHE A 51 3.04 2.23 -0.58
CA PHE A 51 3.37 2.78 0.72
C PHE A 51 4.87 2.55 0.94
N LYS A 52 5.65 3.61 0.85
CA LYS A 52 7.11 3.60 1.01
C LYS A 52 7.45 3.97 2.46
N PHE A 53 7.95 3.00 3.20
CA PHE A 53 8.31 3.15 4.61
C PHE A 53 9.75 3.62 4.76
N ALA A 54 10.01 4.35 5.84
CA ALA A 54 11.36 4.81 6.18
C ALA A 54 12.31 3.65 6.52
N CYS A 55 11.79 2.58 7.13
CA CYS A 55 12.56 1.41 7.53
C CYS A 55 11.75 0.10 7.39
N VAL A 56 12.43 -1.03 7.50
CA VAL A 56 11.81 -2.37 7.38
C VAL A 56 10.96 -2.68 8.61
N GLU A 57 11.34 -2.18 9.79
CA GLU A 57 10.63 -2.42 11.05
C GLU A 57 9.21 -1.86 11.01
N ASP A 58 9.04 -0.64 10.50
CA ASP A 58 7.72 -0.02 10.35
C ASP A 58 6.88 -0.74 9.29
N LEU A 59 7.50 -1.20 8.19
CA LEU A 59 6.83 -2.04 7.19
C LEU A 59 6.31 -3.35 7.82
N GLN A 60 7.10 -4.01 8.66
CA GLN A 60 6.70 -5.29 9.26
C GLN A 60 5.51 -5.14 10.21
N LYS A 61 5.45 -4.04 10.98
CA LYS A 61 4.30 -3.76 11.86
C LYS A 61 2.99 -3.68 11.06
N ILE A 62 3.00 -2.99 9.92
CA ILE A 62 1.84 -2.91 9.03
C ILE A 62 1.55 -4.26 8.39
N ARG A 63 2.58 -4.98 7.94
CA ARG A 63 2.39 -6.29 7.27
C ARG A 63 1.75 -7.34 8.18
N SER A 64 1.98 -7.27 9.49
CA SER A 64 1.40 -8.21 10.46
C SER A 64 -0.05 -7.92 10.86
N ASP A 65 -0.62 -6.81 10.41
CA ASP A 65 -1.90 -6.31 10.91
C ASP A 65 -3.02 -6.40 9.84
N ILE A 66 -4.28 -6.35 10.28
CA ILE A 66 -5.48 -6.38 9.45
C ILE A 66 -6.16 -5.03 9.52
N PHE A 67 -6.25 -4.34 8.38
CA PHE A 67 -6.81 -2.99 8.33
C PHE A 67 -8.22 -2.96 7.77
N ASN A 68 -9.09 -2.25 8.50
CA ASN A 68 -10.43 -1.91 8.06
C ASN A 68 -10.49 -0.43 7.68
N PHE A 69 -10.55 -0.17 6.37
CA PHE A 69 -10.72 1.16 5.79
C PHE A 69 -12.21 1.43 5.58
N ASN A 70 -12.84 2.19 6.48
CA ASN A 70 -14.25 2.62 6.38
C ASN A 70 -15.23 1.47 6.10
N GLY A 71 -15.05 0.31 6.75
CA GLY A 71 -15.85 -0.89 6.54
C GLY A 71 -15.32 -1.85 5.49
N TYR A 72 -14.28 -1.47 4.76
CA TYR A 72 -13.69 -2.26 3.67
C TYR A 72 -12.31 -2.81 4.04
N PRO A 73 -11.94 -4.03 3.61
CA PRO A 73 -10.60 -4.56 3.85
C PRO A 73 -9.54 -3.76 3.08
N LEU A 74 -8.54 -3.27 3.78
CA LEU A 74 -7.32 -2.73 3.19
C LEU A 74 -6.23 -3.79 3.27
N VAL A 75 -5.83 -4.30 2.10
CA VAL A 75 -4.89 -5.42 1.99
C VAL A 75 -3.57 -4.95 1.41
N PHE A 76 -2.48 -5.56 1.90
CA PHE A 76 -1.11 -5.23 1.51
C PHE A 76 -0.36 -6.43 0.97
N LYS A 77 0.52 -6.18 0.01
CA LYS A 77 1.55 -7.14 -0.44
C LYS A 77 2.91 -6.46 -0.51
N PRO A 78 4.00 -7.14 -0.14
CA PRO A 78 5.34 -6.63 -0.42
C PRO A 78 5.50 -6.30 -1.91
N TRP A 79 6.15 -5.17 -2.19
CA TRP A 79 6.48 -4.84 -3.56
C TRP A 79 7.39 -5.92 -4.16
N SER A 80 7.09 -6.33 -5.39
CA SER A 80 7.99 -7.13 -6.20
C SER A 80 7.65 -6.93 -7.67
N PRO A 81 8.60 -7.10 -8.61
CA PRO A 81 8.33 -7.00 -10.03
C PRO A 81 7.14 -7.87 -10.47
N ILE A 82 7.04 -9.09 -9.93
CA ILE A 82 5.95 -10.04 -10.20
C ILE A 82 4.59 -9.49 -9.77
N VAL A 83 4.51 -8.81 -8.63
CA VAL A 83 3.27 -8.15 -8.19
C VAL A 83 2.88 -7.07 -9.19
N ILE A 84 3.84 -6.25 -9.63
CA ILE A 84 3.57 -5.16 -10.58
C ILE A 84 3.11 -5.69 -11.95
N ASP A 85 3.74 -6.73 -12.46
CA ASP A 85 3.34 -7.37 -13.73
C ASP A 85 1.93 -7.94 -13.66
N LYS A 86 1.55 -8.53 -12.52
CA LYS A 86 0.18 -9.02 -12.31
C LYS A 86 -0.83 -7.87 -12.24
N LEU A 87 -0.48 -6.77 -11.57
CA LEU A 87 -1.34 -5.59 -11.48
C LEU A 87 -1.52 -4.89 -12.82
N SER A 88 -0.47 -4.82 -13.65
CA SER A 88 -0.55 -4.22 -14.98
C SER A 88 -1.34 -5.09 -15.97
N ALA A 89 -1.26 -6.42 -15.82
CA ALA A 89 -2.04 -7.39 -16.60
C ALA A 89 -3.52 -7.45 -16.19
N SER A 90 -3.86 -7.03 -14.97
CA SER A 90 -5.24 -6.98 -14.46
C SER A 90 -5.98 -5.77 -15.03
N HIS A 91 -6.26 -5.78 -16.33
CA HIS A 91 -7.09 -4.77 -17.01
C HIS A 91 -8.60 -4.96 -16.85
N PHE A 92 -9.03 -5.95 -16.08
CA PHE A 92 -10.44 -6.29 -15.93
C PHE A 92 -10.69 -6.58 -14.46
N LEU A 93 -11.46 -5.73 -13.80
CA LEU A 93 -12.33 -5.94 -12.63
C LEU A 93 -12.62 -4.57 -12.02
N VAL A 94 -13.32 -3.75 -12.80
CA VAL A 94 -14.33 -2.80 -12.30
C VAL A 94 -15.50 -2.90 -13.26
#